data_AF-A0A842T2W4-F1
#
_entry.id   AF-A0A842T2W4-F1
#
_cell.length_a   1.000
_cell.length_b   1.000
_cell.length_c   1.000
_cell.angle_alpha   90.00
_cell.angle_beta   90.00
_cell.angle_gamma   90.00
#
_symmetry.space_group_name_H-M   'P 1'
#
loop_
_entity.id
_entity.type
_entity.pdbx_description
1 polymer ?
#
loop_
_entity_poly.entity_id
_entity_poly.type
_entity_poly.pdbx_seq_one_letter_code
_entity_poly.pdbx_strand_id
1 'polypeptide(L)'
;MTDYRSSIDKLEKIYQSKKYFLIPAHGNYYLEKEDDFFERIRQKINKNEKKILGSLNKDAFISIKELVEMRIITPSERIFEPIKDLYYLWDGGMILNHMRELVREDKVQEIEGEIFLQNKYKLK
;
A
#
# COMPACT_ATOMS: atom_id res chain seq x y z
N MET A 1 -1.12 -15.44 -0.81
CA MET A 1 -1.67 -14.07 -0.80
C MET A 1 -1.96 -13.67 -2.22
N THR A 2 -3.20 -13.30 -2.54
CA THR A 2 -3.56 -12.81 -3.87
C THR A 2 -2.80 -11.53 -4.13
N ASP A 3 -2.00 -11.50 -5.20
CA ASP A 3 -1.28 -10.30 -5.60
C ASP A 3 -2.31 -9.20 -5.91
N TYR A 4 -2.33 -8.13 -5.09
CA TYR A 4 -3.35 -7.08 -5.19
C TYR A 4 -3.34 -6.43 -6.58
N ARG A 5 -2.15 -6.29 -7.19
CA ARG A 5 -1.98 -5.78 -8.56
C ARG A 5 -2.65 -6.71 -9.57
N SER A 6 -2.51 -8.03 -9.41
CA SER A 6 -3.18 -9.00 -10.29
C SER A 6 -4.72 -8.92 -10.23
N SER A 7 -5.28 -8.57 -9.07
CA SER A 7 -6.73 -8.39 -8.92
C SER A 7 -7.22 -7.14 -9.64
N ILE A 8 -6.43 -6.05 -9.62
CA ILE A 8 -6.69 -4.83 -10.38
C ILE A 8 -6.70 -5.14 -11.87
N ASP A 9 -5.69 -5.86 -12.38
CA ASP A 9 -5.60 -6.21 -13.80
C ASP A 9 -6.77 -7.10 -14.26
N LYS A 10 -7.21 -8.03 -13.41
CA LYS A 10 -8.39 -8.86 -13.68
C LYS A 10 -9.66 -8.00 -13.76
N LEU A 11 -9.85 -7.08 -12.83
CA LEU A 11 -11.01 -6.19 -12.82
C LEU A 11 -11.01 -5.24 -14.03
N GLU A 12 -9.86 -4.68 -14.39
CA GLU A 12 -9.70 -3.83 -15.58
C GLU A 12 -10.07 -4.60 -16.85
N LYS A 13 -9.60 -5.84 -17.01
CA LYS A 13 -9.97 -6.70 -18.14
C LYS A 13 -11.48 -6.91 -18.24
N ILE A 14 -12.14 -7.20 -17.11
CA ILE A 14 -13.60 -7.37 -17.06
C ILE A 14 -14.29 -6.06 -17.46
N TYR A 15 -13.89 -4.94 -16.85
CA TYR A 15 -14.43 -3.61 -17.12
C TYR A 15 -14.27 -3.19 -18.58
N GLN A 16 -13.14 -3.52 -19.20
CA GLN A 16 -12.85 -3.20 -20.60
C GLN A 16 -13.59 -4.11 -21.58
N SER A 17 -13.90 -5.36 -21.19
CA SER A 17 -14.48 -6.38 -22.08
C SER A 17 -15.94 -6.16 -22.49
N LYS A 18 -16.73 -5.43 -21.68
CA LYS A 18 -18.17 -5.18 -21.91
C LYS A 18 -18.55 -3.79 -21.40
N LYS A 19 -19.80 -3.38 -21.64
CA LYS A 19 -20.37 -2.15 -21.06
C LYS A 19 -20.79 -2.40 -19.60
N TYR A 20 -19.81 -2.52 -18.70
CA TYR A 20 -20.06 -2.54 -17.26
C TYR A 20 -19.90 -1.14 -16.66
N PHE A 21 -20.74 -0.82 -15.69
CA PHE A 21 -20.56 0.37 -14.84
C PHE A 21 -19.77 0.01 -13.60
N LEU A 22 -18.99 0.96 -13.08
CA LEU A 22 -18.26 0.77 -11.83
C LEU A 22 -19.08 1.39 -10.69
N ILE A 23 -19.57 0.52 -9.81
CA ILE A 23 -20.36 0.89 -8.63
C ILE A 23 -19.51 0.52 -7.40
N PRO A 24 -18.76 1.47 -6.83
CA PRO A 24 -17.96 1.19 -5.64
C PRO A 24 -18.86 1.12 -4.40
N ALA A 25 -18.41 0.39 -3.38
CA ALA A 25 -19.10 0.35 -2.08
C ALA A 25 -19.08 1.70 -1.34
N HIS A 26 -18.15 2.58 -1.70
CA HIS A 26 -18.01 3.92 -1.15
C HIS A 26 -17.67 4.92 -2.26
N GLY A 27 -18.19 6.15 -2.17
CA GLY A 27 -17.93 7.22 -3.13
C GLY A 27 -18.95 7.29 -4.26
N ASN A 28 -18.53 7.85 -5.40
CA ASN A 28 -19.41 8.13 -6.53
C ASN A 28 -19.58 6.91 -7.45
N TYR A 29 -20.73 6.82 -8.12
CA TYR A 29 -20.95 5.87 -9.19
C TYR A 29 -20.33 6.36 -10.49
N TYR A 30 -19.67 5.45 -11.20
CA TYR A 30 -19.07 5.72 -12.51
C TYR A 30 -19.98 5.15 -13.59
N LEU A 31 -20.93 6.00 -14.02
CA LEU A 31 -21.92 5.68 -15.05
C LEU A 31 -21.37 5.86 -16.47
N GLU A 32 -20.23 6.53 -16.60
CA GLU A 32 -19.48 6.63 -17.85
C GLU A 32 -18.18 5.82 -17.73
N LYS A 33 -17.62 5.45 -18.88
CA LYS A 33 -16.39 4.67 -18.91
C LYS A 33 -15.21 5.59 -18.61
N GLU A 34 -14.53 5.34 -17.50
CA GLU A 34 -13.30 6.03 -17.13
C GLU A 34 -12.10 5.12 -17.41
N ASP A 35 -11.46 5.32 -18.55
CA ASP A 35 -10.34 4.48 -18.99
C ASP A 35 -9.09 4.62 -18.10
N ASP A 36 -8.98 5.71 -17.33
CA ASP A 36 -7.85 5.98 -16.43
C ASP A 36 -8.08 5.52 -14.98
N PHE A 37 -9.28 5.02 -14.63
CA PHE A 37 -9.64 4.67 -13.25
C PHE A 37 -8.64 3.69 -12.60
N PHE A 38 -8.35 2.59 -13.29
CA PHE A 38 -7.43 1.55 -12.80
C PHE A 38 -5.99 2.06 -12.74
N GLU A 39 -5.60 2.90 -13.69
CA GLU A 39 -4.28 3.51 -13.71
C GLU A 39 -4.06 4.44 -12.51
N ARG A 40 -5.06 5.23 -12.12
CA ARG A 40 -4.98 6.05 -10.89
C ARG A 40 -4.76 5.21 -9.63
N ILE A 41 -5.37 4.02 -9.56
CA ILE A 41 -5.14 3.07 -8.45
C ILE A 41 -3.68 2.59 -8.46
N ARG A 42 -3.17 2.14 -9.61
CA ARG A 42 -1.77 1.70 -9.76
C ARG A 42 -0.78 2.80 -9.40
N GLN A 43 -1.03 4.03 -9.84
CA GLN A 43 -0.20 5.19 -9.50
C GLN A 43 -0.15 5.44 -7.99
N LYS A 44 -1.28 5.29 -7.29
CA LYS A 44 -1.32 5.44 -5.83
C LYS A 44 -0.49 4.37 -5.12
N ILE A 45 -0.60 3.11 -5.55
CA ILE A 45 0.20 1.99 -5.04
C ILE A 45 1.69 2.27 -5.26
N ASN A 46 2.08 2.60 -6.50
CA ASN A 46 3.46 2.89 -6.86
C ASN A 46 4.02 4.10 -6.11
N LYS A 47 3.20 5.13 -5.87
CA LYS A 47 3.60 6.30 -5.08
C LYS A 47 3.93 5.90 -3.64
N ASN A 48 3.10 5.06 -3.01
CA ASN A 48 3.35 4.59 -1.65
C ASN A 48 4.59 3.69 -1.57
N GLU A 49 4.77 2.77 -2.52
CA GLU A 49 5.97 1.94 -2.62
C GLU A 49 7.24 2.80 -2.70
N LYS A 50 7.26 3.85 -3.53
CA LYS A 50 8.39 4.78 -3.63
C LYS A 50 8.69 5.48 -2.31
N LYS A 51 7.67 5.92 -1.58
CA LYS A 51 7.85 6.54 -0.26
C LYS A 51 8.45 5.56 0.74
N ILE A 52 7.97 4.32 0.75
CA ILE A 52 8.48 3.26 1.62
C ILE A 52 9.93 2.97 1.31
N LEU A 53 10.26 2.69 0.04
CA LEU A 53 11.65 2.45 -0.39
C LEU A 53 12.57 3.61 -0.05
N GLY A 54 12.12 4.86 -0.27
CA GLY A 54 12.87 6.05 0.07
C GLY A 54 13.09 6.28 1.57
N SER A 55 12.37 5.55 2.43
CA SER A 55 12.52 5.61 3.89
C SER A 55 13.42 4.51 4.46
N LEU A 56 13.87 3.57 3.61
CA LEU A 56 14.78 2.50 4.00
C LEU A 56 16.24 2.88 3.69
N ASN A 57 17.18 2.25 4.40
CA ASN A 57 18.62 2.37 4.14
C ASN A 57 19.25 0.97 4.06
N LYS A 58 20.54 0.88 3.66
CA LYS A 58 21.26 -0.41 3.56
C LYS A 58 21.93 -0.84 4.87
N ASP A 59 22.17 0.11 5.78
CA ASP A 59 23.07 -0.07 6.92
C ASP A 59 22.31 -0.43 8.22
N ALA A 60 21.02 -0.18 8.28
CA ALA A 60 20.18 -0.32 9.46
C ALA A 60 18.79 -0.83 9.11
N PHE A 61 18.28 -1.69 9.99
CA PHE A 61 16.92 -2.18 9.93
C PHE A 61 15.96 -1.20 10.59
N ILE A 62 14.82 -0.95 9.95
CA ILE A 62 13.72 -0.15 10.49
C ILE A 62 12.44 -0.97 10.57
N SER A 63 11.71 -0.86 11.67
CA SER A 63 10.46 -1.58 11.89
C SER A 63 9.28 -0.93 11.17
N ILE A 64 8.22 -1.72 10.93
CA ILE A 64 6.95 -1.17 10.41
C ILE A 64 6.40 -0.11 11.36
N LYS A 65 6.51 -0.32 12.68
CA LYS A 65 6.09 0.67 13.68
C LYS A 65 6.80 2.02 13.47
N GLU A 66 8.12 2.01 13.33
CA GLU A 66 8.91 3.23 13.09
C GLU A 66 8.49 3.91 11.77
N LEU A 67 8.25 3.14 10.70
CA LEU A 67 7.79 3.69 9.42
C LEU A 67 6.40 4.35 9.52
N VAL A 68 5.48 3.80 10.34
CA VAL A 68 4.19 4.44 10.62
C VAL A 68 4.37 5.73 11.41
N GLU A 69 5.25 5.73 12.42
CA GLU A 69 5.57 6.90 13.24
C GLU A 69 6.24 8.02 12.43
N MET A 70 7.01 7.67 11.39
CA MET A 70 7.59 8.60 10.41
C MET A 70 6.54 9.24 9.47
N ARG A 71 5.27 8.81 9.52
CA ARG A 71 4.16 9.40 8.74
C ARG A 71 4.38 9.39 7.22
N ILE A 72 5.01 8.32 6.71
CA ILE A 72 5.35 8.20 5.28
C ILE A 72 4.09 8.04 4.41
N ILE A 73 3.06 7.35 4.91
CA ILE A 73 1.79 7.14 4.19
C ILE A 73 0.81 8.26 4.51
N THR A 74 0.33 8.33 5.76
CA THR A 74 -0.57 9.37 6.23
C THR A 74 0.21 10.47 6.93
N PRO A 75 0.21 11.71 6.41
CA PRO A 75 0.93 12.83 7.01
C PRO A 75 0.24 13.31 8.30
N SER A 76 1.00 13.92 9.19
CA SER A 76 0.56 14.32 10.55
C SER A 76 -0.69 15.18 10.55
N GLU A 77 -0.87 16.07 9.57
CA GLU A 77 -2.02 17.00 9.50
C GLU A 77 -3.34 16.28 9.19
N ARG A 78 -3.28 15.02 8.75
CA ARG A 78 -4.45 14.19 8.44
C ARG A 78 -4.75 13.15 9.52
N ILE A 79 -3.97 13.13 10.60
CA ILE A 79 -4.21 12.22 11.71
C ILE A 79 -5.35 12.77 12.56
N PHE A 80 -6.38 11.95 12.75
CA PHE A 80 -7.47 12.26 13.66
C PHE A 80 -7.18 11.63 15.03
N GLU A 81 -6.85 12.47 16.02
CA GLU A 81 -6.39 12.05 17.35
C GLU A 81 -7.28 10.99 18.04
N PRO A 82 -8.63 11.05 17.98
CA PRO A 82 -9.47 10.03 18.61
C PRO A 82 -9.25 8.61 18.10
N ILE A 83 -8.65 8.45 16.92
CA ILE A 83 -8.43 7.14 16.28
C ILE A 83 -6.97 6.94 15.85
N LYS A 84 -6.02 7.71 16.41
CA LYS A 84 -4.61 7.67 15.97
C LYS A 84 -4.00 6.27 16.00
N ASP A 85 -4.46 5.43 16.92
CA ASP A 85 -3.95 4.07 17.07
C ASP A 85 -4.39 3.15 15.92
N LEU A 86 -5.52 3.46 15.24
CA LEU A 86 -5.96 2.72 14.05
C LEU A 86 -5.00 2.89 12.87
N TYR A 87 -4.18 3.95 12.84
CA TYR A 87 -3.18 4.11 11.77
C TYR A 87 -2.05 3.09 11.88
N TYR A 88 -1.72 2.57 13.07
CA TYR A 88 -0.79 1.44 13.18
C TYR A 88 -1.35 0.19 12.48
N LEU A 89 -2.66 0.02 12.47
CA LEU A 89 -3.30 -1.07 11.73
C LEU A 89 -3.38 -0.75 10.23
N TRP A 90 -3.89 0.42 9.86
CA TRP A 90 -4.14 0.77 8.46
C TRP A 90 -2.85 1.06 7.68
N ASP A 91 -2.03 2.01 8.15
CA ASP A 91 -0.76 2.34 7.50
C ASP A 91 0.22 1.18 7.67
N GLY A 92 0.27 0.57 8.86
CA GLY A 92 1.14 -0.58 9.10
C GLY A 92 0.79 -1.78 8.22
N GLY A 93 -0.50 -2.09 8.04
CA GLY A 93 -0.94 -3.14 7.11
C GLY A 93 -0.63 -2.82 5.65
N MET A 94 -0.77 -1.55 5.25
CA MET A 94 -0.39 -1.10 3.91
C MET A 94 1.12 -1.24 3.66
N ILE A 95 1.94 -0.82 4.62
CA ILE A 95 3.39 -0.94 4.57
C ILE A 95 3.79 -2.42 4.52
N LEU A 96 3.21 -3.27 5.36
CA LEU A 96 3.47 -4.71 5.36
C LEU A 96 3.23 -5.35 3.98
N ASN A 97 2.12 -4.99 3.33
CA ASN A 97 1.81 -5.52 1.99
C ASN A 97 2.86 -5.09 0.96
N HIS A 98 3.28 -3.82 0.97
CA HIS A 98 4.36 -3.36 0.11
C HIS A 98 5.70 -4.06 0.43
N MET A 99 6.05 -4.22 1.71
CA MET A 99 7.28 -4.90 2.09
C MET A 99 7.31 -6.34 1.59
N ARG A 100 6.20 -7.07 1.65
CA ARG A 100 6.10 -8.43 1.09
C ARG A 100 6.33 -8.47 -0.42
N GLU A 101 5.82 -7.49 -1.16
CA GLU A 101 6.11 -7.35 -2.59
C GLU A 101 7.62 -7.10 -2.80
N LEU A 102 8.20 -6.17 -2.05
CA LEU A 102 9.62 -5.83 -2.15
C LEU A 102 10.56 -6.97 -1.74
N VAL A 103 10.19 -7.81 -0.77
CA VAL A 103 10.94 -9.01 -0.38
C VAL A 103 10.91 -10.04 -1.51
N ARG A 104 9.74 -10.28 -2.10
CA ARG A 104 9.60 -11.17 -3.28
C ARG A 104 10.43 -10.69 -4.47
N GLU A 105 10.52 -9.38 -4.65
CA GLU A 105 11.32 -8.73 -5.70
C GLU A 105 12.82 -8.62 -5.36
N ASP A 106 13.24 -9.19 -4.23
CA ASP A 106 14.63 -9.17 -3.74
C ASP A 106 15.21 -7.75 -3.52
N LYS A 107 14.36 -6.75 -3.28
CA LYS A 107 14.77 -5.36 -3.05
C LYS A 107 15.09 -5.05 -1.59
N VAL A 108 14.52 -5.81 -0.66
CA VAL A 108 14.68 -5.60 0.79
C VAL A 108 14.97 -6.90 1.51
N GLN A 109 15.65 -6.80 2.64
CA GLN A 109 15.84 -7.90 3.59
C GLN A 109 14.87 -7.73 4.77
N GLU A 110 14.29 -8.83 5.24
CA GLU A 110 13.35 -8.86 6.36
C GLU A 110 13.95 -9.57 7.58
N ILE A 111 13.60 -9.08 8.77
CA ILE A 111 13.69 -9.78 10.04
C ILE A 111 12.27 -9.81 10.63
N GLU A 112 11.71 -11.01 10.79
CA GLU A 112 10.38 -11.18 11.39
C GLU A 112 10.40 -10.86 12.90
N GLY A 113 9.38 -10.16 13.36
CA GLY A 113 9.13 -9.92 14.79
C GLY A 113 8.00 -10.80 15.32
N GLU A 114 7.68 -10.67 16.62
CA GLU A 114 6.57 -11.44 17.23
C GLU A 114 5.20 -11.00 16.69
N ILE A 115 5.09 -9.71 16.37
CA ILE A 115 3.92 -9.11 15.71
C ILE A 115 4.36 -8.33 14.48
N PHE A 116 3.45 -8.13 13.52
CA PHE A 116 3.81 -7.51 12.23
C PHE A 116 4.43 -6.11 12.37
N LEU A 117 4.02 -5.33 13.37
CA LEU A 117 4.59 -3.99 13.64
C LEU A 117 6.08 -4.04 13.98
N GLN A 118 6.57 -5.17 14.49
CA GLN A 118 7.96 -5.37 14.86
C GLN A 118 8.81 -5.93 13.71
N ASN A 119 8.21 -6.37 12.59
CA ASN A 119 8.98 -6.80 11.42
C ASN A 119 9.88 -5.64 10.98
N LYS A 120 11.15 -5.93 10.77
CA LYS A 120 12.15 -4.93 10.38
C LYS A 120 12.69 -5.19 8.99
N TYR A 121 12.96 -4.10 8.28
CA TYR A 121 13.38 -4.14 6.89
C TYR A 121 14.57 -3.23 6.66
N LYS A 122 15.41 -3.60 5.69
CA LYS A 122 16.46 -2.74 5.13
C LYS A 122 16.60 -2.98 3.64
N LEU A 123 17.19 -2.03 2.91
CA LEU A 123 17.52 -2.21 1.50
C LEU A 123 18.60 -3.29 1.34
N LYS A 124 18.47 -4.08 0.28
CA LYS A 124 19.57 -4.91 -0.22
C LYS A 124 20.52 -4.07 -1.09
#